data_AF-A0A7Y2YWC0-F1
#
_entry.id   AF-A0A7Y2YWC0-F1
#
_cell.length_a   1.000
_cell.length_b   1.000
_cell.length_c   1.000
_cell.angle_alpha   90.00
_cell.angle_beta   90.00
_cell.angle_gamma   90.00
#
_symmetry.space_group_name_H-M   'P 1'
#
loop_
_entity.id
_entity.type
_entity.pdbx_description
1 polymer ?
#
loop_
_entity_poly.entity_id
_entity_poly.type
_entity_poly.pdbx_seq_one_letter_code
_entity_poly.pdbx_strand_id
1 'polypeptide(L)'
;MSVRSIAATLAVLVAVGCSDATEPEVLTTDAQPEFANANASPNAADMRSYYVTIANLTAGQPLTPPLAVTHRRAADVFQVGDPASFGVKEIAENGNLAPLVSALEGSRHVSDLVVAVAGDPPPVLPGTSVTFEIEAEKGAQFFSFVSMLICTNDGFTGLDSKKLPNGVGDQIVFETAGYDAGSEINTEDFADIVPPCPALTGVATMDTGSGMSHPALAENGVIRHHPGVSGGNDLLTGLHGWTDPVARVTIRRID
;
A
#
# COMPACT_ATOMS: atom_id res chain seq x y z
N MET A 1 5.84 57.80 -0.70
CA MET A 1 5.04 58.36 -1.81
C MET A 1 3.77 57.53 -1.92
N SER A 2 2.65 58.23 -1.77
CA SER A 2 1.27 57.73 -1.74
C SER A 2 0.69 57.77 -3.16
N VAL A 3 -0.08 56.77 -3.57
CA VAL A 3 -1.26 56.97 -4.44
C VAL A 3 -2.35 56.00 -4.00
N ARG A 4 -3.54 56.58 -3.74
CA ARG A 4 -4.82 55.97 -3.36
C ARG A 4 -5.72 55.76 -4.58
N SER A 5 -6.88 55.11 -4.34
CA SER A 5 -8.21 55.27 -4.98
C SER A 5 -8.63 54.18 -5.98
N ILE A 6 -9.89 53.71 -6.10
CA ILE A 6 -11.21 54.06 -5.52
C ILE A 6 -12.18 52.85 -5.69
N ALA A 7 -13.22 52.82 -4.86
CA ALA A 7 -14.31 51.85 -4.69
C ALA A 7 -15.36 51.71 -5.82
N ALA A 8 -16.21 50.68 -5.72
CA ALA A 8 -17.66 50.79 -5.95
C ALA A 8 -18.45 49.62 -5.31
N THR A 9 -19.40 49.97 -4.44
CA THR A 9 -20.42 49.12 -3.81
C THR A 9 -21.72 49.21 -4.61
N LEU A 10 -22.51 48.13 -4.70
CA LEU A 10 -23.96 48.27 -4.89
C LEU A 10 -24.73 47.11 -4.25
N ALA A 11 -25.63 47.47 -3.32
CA ALA A 11 -26.64 46.61 -2.71
C ALA A 11 -28.01 46.99 -3.30
N VAL A 12 -28.91 46.01 -3.45
CA VAL A 12 -30.37 46.25 -3.54
C VAL A 12 -31.11 45.18 -2.76
N LEU A 13 -32.00 45.66 -1.89
CA LEU A 13 -32.95 44.97 -1.01
C LEU A 13 -34.35 45.38 -1.47
N VAL A 14 -35.32 44.46 -1.57
CA VAL A 14 -36.77 44.77 -1.40
C VAL A 14 -37.48 43.58 -0.76
N ALA A 15 -38.36 43.87 0.19
CA ALA A 15 -39.14 42.98 1.05
C ALA A 15 -40.66 43.08 0.77
N VAL A 16 -41.46 42.50 1.69
CA VAL A 16 -42.92 42.64 1.98
C VAL A 16 -43.78 41.45 1.47
N GLY A 17 -44.70 40.83 2.22
CA GLY A 17 -45.31 41.13 3.54
C GLY A 17 -46.32 40.04 4.03
N CYS A 18 -46.87 40.28 5.23
CA CYS A 18 -47.58 39.40 6.20
C CYS A 18 -49.08 39.10 5.99
N SER A 19 -49.63 38.16 6.80
CA SER A 19 -50.92 38.16 7.60
C SER A 19 -51.46 36.71 7.76
N ASP A 20 -52.20 36.20 8.76
CA ASP A 20 -52.75 36.63 10.07
C ASP A 20 -53.14 35.35 10.87
N ALA A 21 -53.48 35.44 12.16
CA ALA A 21 -53.71 34.32 13.10
C ALA A 21 -55.19 33.85 13.26
N THR A 22 -55.42 32.57 13.62
CA THR A 22 -56.62 32.07 14.37
C THR A 22 -56.47 30.57 14.80
N GLU A 23 -56.77 30.24 16.07
CA GLU A 23 -57.06 28.87 16.61
C GLU A 23 -58.61 28.66 16.68
N PRO A 24 -59.26 27.47 16.94
CA PRO A 24 -58.81 26.27 17.69
C PRO A 24 -59.40 24.87 17.24
N GLU A 25 -59.24 23.86 18.14
CA GLU A 25 -59.93 22.56 18.32
C GLU A 25 -59.21 21.22 18.01
N VAL A 26 -59.44 20.29 18.93
CA VAL A 26 -58.73 19.04 19.24
C VAL A 26 -59.29 17.88 18.42
N LEU A 27 -58.42 17.05 17.83
CA LEU A 27 -58.73 15.65 17.53
C LEU A 27 -57.55 14.74 17.86
N THR A 28 -57.80 13.85 18.80
CA THR A 28 -56.93 12.78 19.27
C THR A 28 -56.60 11.78 18.16
N THR A 29 -55.33 11.55 17.88
CA THR A 29 -54.86 10.25 17.38
C THR A 29 -53.49 9.95 17.95
N ASP A 30 -53.45 8.84 18.66
CA ASP A 30 -52.32 8.23 19.32
C ASP A 30 -51.35 7.70 18.27
N ALA A 31 -50.15 8.28 18.17
CA ALA A 31 -49.02 7.73 17.42
C ALA A 31 -47.72 8.44 17.84
N GLN A 32 -47.06 7.90 18.87
CA GLN A 32 -45.64 8.18 19.07
C GLN A 32 -44.87 7.76 17.82
N PRO A 33 -44.02 8.60 17.20
CA PRO A 33 -43.06 8.09 16.24
C PRO A 33 -42.06 7.22 17.00
N GLU A 34 -42.11 5.92 16.77
CA GLU A 34 -40.96 5.06 17.05
C GLU A 34 -39.79 5.65 16.27
N PHE A 35 -38.79 6.16 16.98
CA PHE A 35 -37.49 6.45 16.39
C PHE A 35 -36.93 5.14 15.89
N ALA A 36 -37.18 4.84 14.61
CA ALA A 36 -36.53 3.76 13.90
C ALA A 36 -35.03 3.97 14.03
N ASN A 37 -34.40 3.16 14.87
CA ASN A 37 -32.96 3.11 15.01
C ASN A 37 -32.42 2.72 13.64
N ALA A 38 -31.83 3.69 12.95
CA ALA A 38 -31.27 3.50 11.61
C ALA A 38 -30.25 2.37 11.66
N ASN A 39 -30.51 1.33 10.86
CA ASN A 39 -29.62 0.27 10.43
C ASN A 39 -28.16 0.44 10.88
N ALA A 40 -27.80 -0.17 12.01
CA ALA A 40 -26.45 -0.69 12.14
C ALA A 40 -26.31 -1.80 11.08
N SER A 41 -25.41 -1.60 10.13
CA SER A 41 -25.09 -2.62 9.12
C SER A 41 -24.70 -3.92 9.84
N PRO A 42 -25.26 -5.09 9.46
CA PRO A 42 -25.04 -6.35 10.17
C PRO A 42 -23.59 -6.88 10.14
N ASN A 43 -22.64 -6.16 9.54
CA ASN A 43 -21.28 -6.62 9.29
C ASN A 43 -20.20 -6.10 10.27
N ALA A 44 -20.50 -5.18 11.19
CA ALA A 44 -19.47 -4.65 12.09
C ALA A 44 -19.02 -5.67 13.18
N ALA A 45 -19.81 -6.72 13.44
CA ALA A 45 -19.55 -7.68 14.52
C ALA A 45 -18.58 -8.83 14.17
N ASP A 46 -18.14 -8.93 12.90
CA ASP A 46 -17.30 -10.03 12.40
C ASP A 46 -15.96 -9.54 11.79
N MET A 47 -15.64 -8.24 11.94
CA MET A 47 -14.36 -7.66 11.53
C MET A 47 -13.36 -7.68 12.69
N ARG A 48 -12.08 -7.86 12.36
CA ARG A 48 -10.96 -7.80 13.29
C ARG A 48 -9.95 -6.84 12.75
N SER A 49 -9.50 -5.90 13.56
CA SER A 49 -8.49 -4.92 13.15
C SER A 49 -7.11 -5.31 13.66
N TYR A 50 -6.10 -4.88 12.90
CA TYR A 50 -4.70 -5.15 13.18
C TYR A 50 -3.86 -3.90 12.94
N TYR A 51 -2.92 -3.61 13.84
CA TYR A 51 -1.79 -2.75 13.49
C TYR A 51 -0.68 -3.59 12.88
N VAL A 52 -0.22 -3.16 11.72
CA VAL A 52 0.92 -3.74 11.02
C VAL A 52 2.02 -2.70 10.95
N THR A 53 3.22 -3.06 11.41
CA THR A 53 4.44 -2.28 11.22
C THR A 53 5.39 -3.05 10.32
N ILE A 54 5.81 -2.45 9.21
CA ILE A 54 6.82 -2.98 8.30
C ILE A 54 8.06 -2.10 8.43
N ALA A 55 9.15 -2.68 8.94
CA ALA A 55 10.44 -2.02 9.07
C ALA A 55 11.39 -2.51 7.97
N ASN A 56 11.99 -1.58 7.23
CA ASN A 56 13.04 -1.87 6.27
C ASN A 56 14.36 -2.05 7.01
N LEU A 57 14.88 -3.28 7.02
CA LEU A 57 16.11 -3.66 7.70
C LEU A 57 17.34 -3.61 6.79
N THR A 58 17.15 -3.31 5.50
CA THR A 58 18.27 -3.18 4.57
C THR A 58 19.10 -1.94 4.88
N ALA A 59 20.35 -1.95 4.42
CA ALA A 59 21.23 -0.79 4.47
C ALA A 59 21.18 0.05 3.18
N GLY A 60 20.84 -0.58 2.04
CA GLY A 60 21.01 0.02 0.71
C GLY A 60 19.78 0.00 -0.20
N GLN A 61 18.67 -0.60 0.24
CA GLN A 61 17.49 -0.80 -0.62
C GLN A 61 16.28 -0.02 -0.08
N PRO A 62 15.93 1.12 -0.70
CA PRO A 62 14.61 1.69 -0.52
C PRO A 62 13.53 0.70 -0.95
N LEU A 63 12.44 0.64 -0.21
CA LEU A 63 11.29 -0.21 -0.53
C LEU A 63 10.16 0.63 -1.11
N THR A 64 9.51 0.18 -2.20
CA THR A 64 8.24 0.83 -2.63
C THR A 64 7.18 0.71 -1.55
N PRO A 65 6.13 1.55 -1.54
CA PRO A 65 5.03 1.41 -0.60
C PRO A 65 4.53 -0.04 -0.54
N PRO A 66 4.58 -0.70 0.62
CA PRO A 66 4.11 -2.07 0.73
C PRO A 66 2.63 -2.18 0.36
N LEU A 67 2.31 -3.09 -0.56
CA LEU A 67 0.94 -3.49 -0.80
C LEU A 67 0.62 -4.67 0.12
N ALA A 68 -0.19 -4.44 1.14
CA ALA A 68 -0.59 -5.41 2.14
C ALA A 68 -2.04 -5.86 1.93
N VAL A 69 -2.33 -7.12 2.22
CA VAL A 69 -3.65 -7.71 2.02
C VAL A 69 -3.97 -8.72 3.12
N THR A 70 -5.21 -8.70 3.60
CA THR A 70 -5.78 -9.78 4.40
C THR A 70 -6.70 -10.63 3.55
N HIS A 71 -6.60 -11.95 3.69
CA HIS A 71 -7.28 -12.85 2.79
C HIS A 71 -7.60 -14.22 3.41
N ARG A 72 -8.46 -14.95 2.70
CA ARG A 72 -8.79 -16.35 2.94
C ARG A 72 -7.75 -17.24 2.25
N ARG A 73 -7.66 -18.51 2.68
CA ARG A 73 -6.69 -19.51 2.15
C ARG A 73 -6.72 -19.72 0.63
N ALA A 74 -7.81 -19.33 -0.03
CA ALA A 74 -7.98 -19.53 -1.47
C ALA A 74 -7.40 -18.39 -2.32
N ALA A 75 -7.05 -17.26 -1.71
CA ALA A 75 -6.21 -16.25 -2.34
C ALA A 75 -4.75 -16.50 -1.98
N ASP A 76 -3.88 -16.19 -2.94
CA ASP A 76 -2.44 -16.35 -2.89
C ASP A 76 -1.84 -15.14 -3.63
N VAL A 77 -0.79 -14.54 -3.08
CA VAL A 77 -0.16 -13.35 -3.68
C VAL A 77 1.05 -13.75 -4.49
N PHE A 78 1.92 -14.58 -3.91
CA PHE A 78 3.10 -15.10 -4.59
C PHE A 78 3.62 -16.37 -3.90
N GLN A 79 4.29 -17.23 -4.67
CA GLN A 79 4.92 -18.44 -4.14
C GLN A 79 6.31 -18.64 -4.75
N VAL A 80 7.31 -18.89 -3.90
CA VAL A 80 8.66 -19.24 -4.34
C VAL A 80 8.60 -20.56 -5.13
N GLY A 81 9.22 -20.58 -6.31
CA GLY A 81 9.20 -21.71 -7.23
C GLY A 81 8.14 -21.61 -8.33
N ASP A 82 7.17 -20.69 -8.21
CA ASP A 82 6.18 -20.42 -9.23
C ASP A 82 6.50 -19.12 -10.01
N PRO A 83 6.05 -18.98 -11.27
CA PRO A 83 6.16 -17.71 -11.99
C PRO A 83 5.43 -16.58 -11.26
N ALA A 84 6.00 -15.38 -11.26
CA ALA A 84 5.31 -14.20 -10.74
C ALA A 84 4.02 -13.93 -11.51
N SER A 85 2.94 -13.62 -10.79
CA SER A 85 1.72 -13.11 -11.43
C SER A 85 2.01 -11.77 -12.10
N PHE A 86 1.19 -11.37 -13.07
CA PHE A 86 1.36 -10.07 -13.74
C PHE A 86 1.42 -8.90 -12.74
N GLY A 87 0.58 -8.94 -11.69
CA GLY A 87 0.60 -7.91 -10.66
C GLY A 87 1.89 -7.89 -9.84
N VAL A 88 2.43 -9.05 -9.47
CA VAL A 88 3.70 -9.13 -8.72
C VAL A 88 4.88 -8.70 -9.59
N LYS A 89 4.91 -9.11 -10.87
CA LYS A 89 5.90 -8.66 -11.86
C LYS A 89 5.90 -7.13 -11.98
N GLU A 90 4.73 -6.51 -12.12
CA GLU A 90 4.61 -5.05 -12.26
C GLU A 90 5.10 -4.28 -11.02
N ILE A 91 4.94 -4.87 -9.82
CA ILE A 91 5.53 -4.30 -8.61
C ILE A 91 7.04 -4.47 -8.62
N ALA A 92 7.53 -5.69 -8.86
CA ALA A 92 8.94 -6.04 -8.78
C ALA A 92 9.78 -5.28 -9.81
N GLU A 93 9.25 -5.09 -11.01
CA GLU A 93 9.94 -4.37 -12.08
C GLU A 93 9.73 -2.87 -11.98
N ASN A 94 8.47 -2.41 -11.88
CA ASN A 94 8.13 -1.00 -12.12
C ASN A 94 7.70 -0.24 -10.86
N GLY A 95 7.64 -0.90 -9.71
CA GLY A 95 6.99 -0.36 -8.51
C GLY A 95 5.49 -0.06 -8.72
N ASN A 96 4.89 -0.59 -9.78
CA ASN A 96 3.52 -0.29 -10.18
C ASN A 96 2.53 -1.21 -9.47
N LEU A 97 1.88 -0.68 -8.42
CA LEU A 97 0.95 -1.44 -7.59
C LEU A 97 -0.40 -1.70 -8.27
N ALA A 98 -0.79 -0.85 -9.23
CA ALA A 98 -2.17 -0.79 -9.73
C ALA A 98 -2.71 -2.12 -10.32
N PRO A 99 -1.92 -2.90 -11.07
CA PRO A 99 -2.37 -4.19 -11.59
C PRO A 99 -2.68 -5.21 -10.49
N LEU A 100 -1.85 -5.29 -9.44
CA LEU A 100 -2.08 -6.21 -8.33
C LEU A 100 -3.25 -5.75 -7.45
N VAL A 101 -3.37 -4.45 -7.19
CA VAL A 101 -4.53 -3.87 -6.48
C VAL A 101 -5.82 -4.26 -7.19
N SER A 102 -5.91 -4.02 -8.51
CA SER A 102 -7.10 -4.33 -9.30
C SER A 102 -7.46 -5.82 -9.28
N ALA A 103 -6.45 -6.70 -9.32
CA ALA A 103 -6.66 -8.15 -9.26
C ALA A 103 -7.16 -8.62 -7.89
N LEU A 104 -6.66 -8.03 -6.80
CA LEU A 104 -7.01 -8.38 -5.43
C LEU A 104 -8.38 -7.82 -5.02
N GLU A 105 -8.68 -6.56 -5.36
CA GLU A 105 -10.00 -5.94 -5.07
C GLU A 105 -11.15 -6.68 -5.75
N GLY A 106 -10.91 -7.26 -6.93
CA GLY A 106 -11.90 -8.09 -7.63
C GLY A 106 -12.14 -9.47 -7.02
N SER A 107 -11.36 -9.88 -6.01
CA SER A 107 -11.39 -11.22 -5.45
C SER A 107 -12.28 -11.33 -4.22
N ARG A 108 -13.29 -12.22 -4.26
CA ARG A 108 -14.13 -12.57 -3.09
C ARG A 108 -13.37 -13.22 -1.92
N HIS A 109 -12.09 -13.51 -2.10
CA HIS A 109 -11.22 -14.14 -1.10
C HIS A 109 -10.32 -13.14 -0.39
N VAL A 110 -10.28 -11.89 -0.84
CA VAL A 110 -9.63 -10.77 -0.17
C VAL A 110 -10.65 -10.11 0.75
N SER A 111 -10.19 -9.69 1.93
CA SER A 111 -11.01 -8.99 2.92
C SER A 111 -10.69 -7.50 2.94
N ASP A 112 -9.42 -7.15 3.00
CA ASP A 112 -8.96 -5.77 3.02
C ASP A 112 -7.60 -5.67 2.34
N LEU A 113 -7.30 -4.47 1.82
CA LEU A 113 -6.09 -4.17 1.08
C LEU A 113 -5.64 -2.74 1.40
N VAL A 114 -4.36 -2.59 1.72
CA VAL A 114 -3.77 -1.30 2.10
C VAL A 114 -2.46 -1.09 1.33
N VAL A 115 -2.34 0.07 0.69
CA VAL A 115 -1.05 0.60 0.22
C VAL A 115 -0.45 1.44 1.34
N ALA A 116 0.60 0.92 1.97
CA ALA A 116 1.23 1.56 3.12
C ALA A 116 2.21 2.65 2.67
N VAL A 117 1.71 3.89 2.59
CA VAL A 117 2.51 5.05 2.18
C VAL A 117 3.35 5.57 3.36
N ALA A 118 4.66 5.68 3.16
CA ALA A 118 5.59 6.24 4.14
C ALA A 118 6.04 7.64 3.71
N GLY A 119 5.29 8.67 4.08
CA GLY A 119 5.65 10.06 3.78
C GLY A 119 5.53 10.46 2.29
N ASP A 120 6.24 11.52 1.90
CA ASP A 120 6.36 12.04 0.53
C ASP A 120 7.85 12.42 0.26
N PRO A 121 8.57 11.76 -0.68
CA PRO A 121 8.09 10.68 -1.53
C PRO A 121 7.80 9.40 -0.73
N PRO A 122 7.06 8.44 -1.31
CA PRO A 122 6.40 7.39 -0.55
C PRO A 122 7.22 6.13 -0.15
N PRO A 123 8.52 5.93 -0.50
CA PRO A 123 9.20 4.66 -0.19
C PRO A 123 9.56 4.53 1.30
N VAL A 124 9.61 3.29 1.79
CA VAL A 124 10.16 2.97 3.12
C VAL A 124 11.68 2.91 2.99
N LEU A 125 12.36 3.98 3.41
CA LEU A 125 13.81 4.09 3.34
C LEU A 125 14.53 3.10 4.28
N PRO A 126 15.80 2.74 3.98
CA PRO A 126 16.65 1.93 4.86
C PRO A 126 16.60 2.40 6.32
N GLY A 127 16.37 1.46 7.25
CA GLY A 127 16.31 1.73 8.70
C GLY A 127 15.04 2.43 9.19
N THR A 128 14.08 2.72 8.30
CA THR A 128 12.79 3.32 8.67
C THR A 128 11.66 2.27 8.68
N SER A 129 10.46 2.68 9.09
CA SER A 129 9.30 1.81 9.13
C SER A 129 8.02 2.56 8.80
N VAL A 130 7.03 1.84 8.27
CA VAL A 130 5.65 2.30 8.09
C VAL A 130 4.72 1.50 8.98
N THR A 131 3.73 2.17 9.57
CA THR A 131 2.68 1.52 10.37
C THR A 131 1.31 1.92 9.84
N PHE A 132 0.43 0.94 9.70
CA PHE A 132 -0.92 1.12 9.20
C PHE A 132 -1.88 0.16 9.91
N GLU A 133 -3.16 0.48 9.83
CA GLU A 133 -4.24 -0.42 10.24
C GLU A 133 -4.73 -1.21 9.03
N ILE A 134 -5.08 -2.47 9.24
CA ILE A 134 -5.71 -3.33 8.23
C ILE A 134 -6.74 -4.22 8.91
N GLU A 135 -7.86 -4.46 8.25
CA GLU A 135 -8.97 -5.23 8.78
C GLU A 135 -9.00 -6.65 8.21
N ALA A 136 -9.66 -7.58 8.90
CA ALA A 136 -9.93 -8.91 8.38
C ALA A 136 -11.30 -9.43 8.82
N GLU A 137 -12.16 -9.71 7.83
CA GLU A 137 -13.41 -10.43 7.97
C GLU A 137 -13.19 -11.80 8.64
N LYS A 138 -14.26 -12.34 9.21
CA LYS A 138 -14.32 -13.73 9.62
C LYS A 138 -13.93 -14.69 8.48
N GLY A 139 -12.93 -15.53 8.76
CA GLY A 139 -12.39 -16.50 7.79
C GLY A 139 -11.26 -15.97 6.91
N ALA A 140 -11.07 -14.65 6.81
CA ALA A 140 -9.80 -14.07 6.37
C ALA A 140 -8.84 -14.16 7.56
N GLN A 141 -7.89 -15.08 7.47
CA GLN A 141 -6.97 -15.44 8.56
C GLN A 141 -5.52 -15.29 8.15
N PHE A 142 -5.27 -14.87 6.90
CA PHE A 142 -3.96 -14.78 6.31
C PHE A 142 -3.64 -13.34 5.97
N PHE A 143 -2.37 -13.00 6.12
CA PHE A 143 -1.78 -11.74 5.75
C PHE A 143 -0.67 -12.02 4.75
N SER A 144 -0.68 -11.22 3.68
CA SER A 144 0.38 -11.18 2.69
C SER A 144 0.76 -9.74 2.41
N PHE A 145 1.99 -9.50 2.01
CA PHE A 145 2.39 -8.22 1.45
C PHE A 145 3.52 -8.40 0.44
N VAL A 146 3.63 -7.45 -0.49
CA VAL A 146 4.72 -7.34 -1.46
C VAL A 146 5.23 -5.91 -1.52
N SER A 147 6.53 -5.73 -1.68
CA SER A 147 7.19 -4.44 -1.86
C SER A 147 8.45 -4.62 -2.70
N MET A 148 8.69 -3.72 -3.66
CA MET A 148 9.86 -3.76 -4.53
C MET A 148 11.12 -3.30 -3.78
N LEU A 149 12.24 -3.96 -4.06
CA LEU A 149 13.58 -3.46 -3.75
C LEU A 149 13.98 -2.47 -4.87
N ILE A 150 13.89 -1.16 -4.62
CA ILE A 150 13.91 -0.14 -5.68
C ILE A 150 15.18 -0.18 -6.56
N CYS A 151 16.32 -0.54 -5.99
CA CYS A 151 17.59 -0.59 -6.71
C CYS A 151 17.86 -1.99 -7.24
N THR A 152 16.91 -2.55 -7.98
CA THR A 152 16.98 -3.86 -8.65
C THR A 152 16.14 -3.84 -9.94
N ASN A 153 16.36 -4.79 -10.85
CA ASN A 153 15.54 -4.91 -12.07
C ASN A 153 14.18 -5.55 -11.76
N ASP A 154 14.15 -6.62 -10.97
CA ASP A 154 12.91 -7.35 -10.65
C ASP A 154 12.90 -7.90 -9.20
N GLY A 155 13.63 -7.23 -8.31
CA GLY A 155 13.75 -7.62 -6.91
C GLY A 155 12.60 -7.11 -6.05
N PHE A 156 12.11 -7.98 -5.16
CA PHE A 156 11.07 -7.63 -4.20
C PHE A 156 11.25 -8.36 -2.87
N THR A 157 10.49 -7.95 -1.86
CA THR A 157 10.35 -8.65 -0.59
C THR A 157 8.89 -8.78 -0.23
N GLY A 158 8.57 -9.71 0.67
CA GLY A 158 7.19 -9.95 1.05
C GLY A 158 6.99 -11.08 2.02
N LEU A 159 5.76 -11.20 2.48
CA LEU A 159 5.22 -12.38 3.14
C LEU A 159 4.07 -12.90 2.30
N ASP A 160 4.00 -14.22 2.14
CA ASP A 160 2.82 -14.88 1.60
C ASP A 160 2.15 -15.76 2.66
N SER A 161 0.83 -15.62 2.73
CA SER A 161 -0.10 -16.46 3.46
C SER A 161 0.28 -16.74 4.92
N LYS A 162 0.74 -15.71 5.65
CA LYS A 162 1.06 -15.84 7.08
C LYS A 162 -0.18 -15.68 7.94
N LYS A 163 -0.35 -16.55 8.95
CA LYS A 163 -1.50 -16.48 9.83
C LYS A 163 -1.47 -15.21 10.68
N LEU A 164 -2.59 -14.50 10.70
CA LEU A 164 -2.83 -13.37 11.60
C LEU A 164 -2.91 -13.82 13.07
N PRO A 165 -2.51 -12.97 14.03
CA PRO A 165 -2.70 -13.26 15.46
C PRO A 165 -4.18 -13.41 15.82
N ASN A 166 -4.47 -14.28 16.79
CA ASN A 166 -5.84 -14.66 17.15
C ASN A 166 -6.38 -13.91 18.36
N GLY A 167 -5.64 -13.72 19.44
CA GLY A 167 -6.12 -13.01 20.63
C GLY A 167 -6.00 -11.49 20.48
N VAL A 168 -6.92 -10.73 21.08
CA VAL A 168 -6.78 -9.26 21.15
C VAL A 168 -5.53 -8.93 21.97
N GLY A 169 -4.66 -8.07 21.42
CA GLY A 169 -3.36 -7.77 22.00
C GLY A 169 -2.24 -8.77 21.63
N ASP A 170 -2.57 -9.92 21.04
CA ASP A 170 -1.55 -10.84 20.52
C ASP A 170 -0.74 -10.16 19.42
N GLN A 171 0.57 -10.41 19.44
CA GLN A 171 1.51 -9.89 18.47
C GLN A 171 2.36 -11.03 17.92
N ILE A 172 2.57 -11.01 16.60
CA ILE A 172 3.49 -11.93 15.91
C ILE A 172 4.48 -11.08 15.11
N VAL A 173 5.73 -11.55 15.06
CA VAL A 173 6.80 -10.93 14.27
C VAL A 173 7.26 -11.92 13.21
N PHE A 174 7.41 -11.43 11.99
CA PHE A 174 7.97 -12.15 10.86
C PHE A 174 9.17 -11.39 10.31
N GLU A 175 10.09 -12.12 9.71
CA GLU A 175 11.19 -11.56 8.93
C GLU A 175 11.09 -12.10 7.50
N THR A 176 11.55 -11.29 6.55
CA THR A 176 11.43 -11.54 5.11
C THR A 176 12.80 -11.66 4.47
N ALA A 177 12.85 -12.30 3.30
CA ALA A 177 14.02 -12.38 2.45
C ALA A 177 13.87 -11.45 1.23
N GLY A 178 14.97 -11.24 0.51
CA GLY A 178 14.93 -10.72 -0.86
C GLY A 178 14.58 -11.82 -1.87
N TYR A 179 13.68 -11.50 -2.80
CA TYR A 179 13.25 -12.37 -3.89
C TYR A 179 13.49 -11.69 -5.23
N ASP A 180 13.76 -12.51 -6.24
CA ASP A 180 13.93 -12.19 -7.65
C ASP A 180 12.69 -12.77 -8.34
N ALA A 181 11.95 -11.95 -9.07
CA ALA A 181 10.72 -12.38 -9.73
C ALA A 181 10.99 -13.38 -10.87
N GLY A 182 12.22 -13.39 -11.39
CA GLY A 182 12.66 -14.22 -12.50
C GLY A 182 12.08 -13.73 -13.82
N SER A 183 11.70 -12.46 -13.91
CA SER A 183 11.00 -11.88 -15.03
C SER A 183 11.86 -10.92 -15.85
N GLU A 184 12.96 -10.42 -15.28
CA GLU A 184 13.99 -9.66 -16.00
C GLU A 184 15.42 -9.99 -15.55
N ILE A 185 16.37 -9.90 -16.49
CA ILE A 185 17.80 -10.04 -16.21
C ILE A 185 18.25 -8.92 -15.26
N ASN A 186 18.90 -9.30 -14.16
CA ASN A 186 19.54 -8.35 -13.25
C ASN A 186 20.81 -7.76 -13.86
N THR A 187 20.69 -6.60 -14.51
CA THR A 187 21.81 -5.91 -15.16
C THR A 187 22.58 -5.01 -14.21
N GLU A 188 21.98 -4.59 -13.09
CA GLU A 188 22.57 -3.61 -12.16
C GLU A 188 22.98 -2.28 -12.84
N ASP A 189 22.31 -1.94 -13.95
CA ASP A 189 22.49 -0.73 -14.75
C ASP A 189 21.31 0.21 -14.51
N PHE A 190 21.56 1.48 -14.22
CA PHE A 190 20.50 2.45 -13.96
C PHE A 190 19.64 2.75 -15.20
N ALA A 191 20.14 2.51 -16.42
CA ALA A 191 19.34 2.64 -17.63
C ALA A 191 18.23 1.58 -17.72
N ASP A 192 18.43 0.43 -17.08
CA ASP A 192 17.54 -0.73 -17.10
C ASP A 192 16.68 -0.86 -15.83
N ILE A 193 16.93 -0.02 -14.82
CA ILE A 193 16.20 -0.01 -13.54
C ILE A 193 15.28 1.22 -13.50
N VAL A 194 14.07 1.05 -12.98
CA VAL A 194 13.12 2.16 -12.88
C VAL A 194 13.58 3.23 -11.87
N PRO A 195 13.27 4.52 -12.10
CA PRO A 195 13.47 5.55 -11.09
C PRO A 195 12.73 5.26 -9.78
N PRO A 196 13.19 5.77 -8.62
CA PRO A 196 14.23 6.79 -8.47
C PRO A 196 15.50 6.29 -7.76
N CYS A 197 15.98 5.06 -8.03
CA CYS A 197 17.12 4.47 -7.33
C CYS A 197 18.33 5.43 -7.16
N PRO A 198 18.90 6.05 -8.23
CA PRO A 198 20.07 6.93 -8.07
C PRO A 198 19.81 8.12 -7.13
N ALA A 199 18.63 8.73 -7.23
CA ALA A 199 18.26 9.87 -6.40
C ALA A 199 18.09 9.47 -4.92
N LEU A 200 17.56 8.28 -4.65
CA LEU A 200 17.38 7.78 -3.29
C LEU A 200 18.68 7.31 -2.64
N THR A 201 19.68 6.88 -3.42
CA THR A 201 20.99 6.46 -2.92
C THR A 201 22.06 7.54 -3.00
N GLY A 202 21.71 8.73 -3.52
CA GLY A 202 22.61 9.88 -3.61
C GLY A 202 23.66 9.76 -4.71
N VAL A 203 23.42 8.90 -5.71
CA VAL A 203 24.29 8.73 -6.87
C VAL A 203 23.86 9.69 -7.98
N ALA A 204 24.80 10.49 -8.47
CA ALA A 204 24.58 11.34 -9.63
C ALA A 204 24.80 10.53 -10.92
N THR A 205 23.78 10.45 -11.77
CA THR A 205 23.85 9.81 -13.09
C THR A 205 23.06 10.64 -14.13
N MET A 206 23.39 10.43 -15.41
CA MET A 206 22.57 10.91 -16.53
C MET A 206 21.53 9.88 -16.98
N ASP A 207 21.64 8.63 -16.50
CA ASP A 207 20.70 7.57 -16.81
C ASP A 207 19.41 7.78 -16.04
N THR A 208 18.33 7.98 -16.77
CA THR A 208 17.03 8.27 -16.18
C THR A 208 16.22 7.01 -15.89
N GLY A 209 16.71 5.82 -16.24
CA GLY A 209 15.95 4.59 -16.27
C GLY A 209 14.75 4.63 -17.24
N SER A 210 14.08 3.49 -17.41
CA SER A 210 12.74 3.41 -18.00
C SER A 210 11.74 3.10 -16.91
N GLY A 211 10.64 3.85 -16.78
CA GLY A 211 9.54 3.51 -15.84
C GLY A 211 8.64 2.36 -16.34
N MET A 212 9.20 1.44 -17.13
CA MET A 212 8.50 0.36 -17.80
C MET A 212 9.45 -0.83 -17.96
N SER A 213 8.87 -2.04 -17.99
CA SER A 213 9.58 -3.29 -18.28
C SER A 213 10.31 -3.25 -19.63
N HIS A 214 11.44 -3.93 -19.71
CA HIS A 214 12.35 -3.95 -20.84
C HIS A 214 12.27 -5.30 -21.60
N PRO A 215 11.64 -5.37 -22.78
CA PRO A 215 11.45 -6.64 -23.49
C PRO A 215 12.73 -7.39 -23.87
N ALA A 216 13.86 -6.67 -23.99
CA ALA A 216 15.16 -7.25 -24.29
C ALA A 216 15.79 -7.97 -23.08
N LEU A 217 15.36 -7.62 -21.86
CA LEU A 217 15.82 -8.21 -20.60
C LEU A 217 14.86 -9.28 -20.07
N ALA A 218 13.73 -9.50 -20.74
CA ALA A 218 12.70 -10.40 -20.26
C ALA A 218 13.20 -11.83 -20.06
N GLU A 219 12.91 -12.37 -18.89
CA GLU A 219 13.13 -13.77 -18.52
C GLU A 219 11.79 -14.50 -18.33
N ASN A 220 11.82 -15.83 -18.41
CA ASN A 220 10.68 -16.70 -18.13
C ASN A 220 11.02 -17.64 -16.96
N GLY A 221 11.55 -17.05 -15.91
CA GLY A 221 11.94 -17.71 -14.68
C GLY A 221 10.77 -17.90 -13.71
N VAL A 222 11.15 -18.21 -12.48
CA VAL A 222 10.24 -18.38 -11.34
C VAL A 222 10.77 -17.60 -10.16
N ILE A 223 9.89 -17.25 -9.24
CA ILE A 223 10.26 -16.54 -8.03
C ILE A 223 11.28 -17.37 -7.25
N ARG A 224 12.40 -16.76 -6.89
CA ARG A 224 13.49 -17.38 -6.13
C ARG A 224 14.11 -16.38 -5.17
N HIS A 225 14.98 -16.85 -4.28
CA HIS A 225 15.77 -15.93 -3.46
C HIS A 225 16.70 -15.10 -4.35
N HIS A 226 16.66 -13.78 -4.18
CA HIS A 226 17.53 -12.88 -4.92
C HIS A 226 18.97 -13.04 -4.43
N PRO A 227 19.97 -13.10 -5.32
CA PRO A 227 21.38 -13.23 -4.93
C PRO A 227 21.98 -11.98 -4.25
N GLY A 228 21.19 -10.93 -4.01
CA GLY A 228 21.67 -9.59 -3.67
C GLY A 228 22.30 -8.84 -4.86
N VAL A 229 22.85 -7.65 -4.58
CA VAL A 229 23.65 -6.85 -5.53
C VAL A 229 25.09 -7.33 -5.50
N SER A 230 25.58 -7.83 -6.63
CA SER A 230 26.97 -8.30 -6.79
C SER A 230 27.95 -7.17 -7.09
N GLY A 231 27.45 -6.05 -7.61
CA GLY A 231 28.24 -4.94 -8.12
C GLY A 231 28.75 -5.24 -9.52
N GLY A 232 28.66 -4.26 -10.42
CA GLY A 232 29.10 -4.45 -11.80
C GLY A 232 29.05 -3.19 -12.64
N ASN A 233 27.84 -2.81 -13.05
CA ASN A 233 27.62 -1.62 -13.87
C ASN A 233 27.52 -0.37 -12.97
N ASP A 234 26.32 0.03 -12.58
CA ASP A 234 26.13 1.23 -11.78
C ASP A 234 25.92 0.94 -10.29
N LEU A 235 25.38 -0.24 -9.96
CA LEU A 235 25.18 -0.59 -8.56
C LEU A 235 26.51 -0.96 -7.88
N LEU A 236 26.72 -0.35 -6.72
CA LEU A 236 27.80 -0.68 -5.78
C LEU A 236 27.26 -1.55 -4.65
N THR A 237 27.90 -2.70 -4.38
CA THR A 237 27.51 -3.61 -3.28
C THR A 237 27.41 -2.92 -1.93
N GLY A 238 28.37 -2.03 -1.61
CA GLY A 238 28.38 -1.33 -0.31
C GLY A 238 27.29 -0.26 -0.15
N LEU A 239 26.66 0.17 -1.25
CA LEU A 239 25.65 1.22 -1.25
C LEU A 239 24.25 0.68 -1.52
N HIS A 240 24.11 -0.28 -2.44
CA HIS A 240 22.83 -0.83 -2.89
C HIS A 240 22.61 -2.27 -2.39
N GLY A 241 23.65 -2.95 -1.93
CA GLY A 241 23.53 -4.31 -1.43
C GLY A 241 22.75 -4.38 -0.11
N TRP A 242 22.29 -5.59 0.19
CA TRP A 242 21.65 -5.92 1.46
C TRP A 242 22.04 -7.34 1.88
N THR A 243 21.72 -7.66 3.12
CA THR A 243 21.71 -9.03 3.64
C THR A 243 20.34 -9.30 4.21
N ASP A 244 19.86 -10.53 4.07
CA ASP A 244 18.64 -10.92 4.76
C ASP A 244 18.82 -10.86 6.29
N PRO A 245 17.77 -10.51 7.04
CA PRO A 245 16.41 -10.23 6.57
C PRO A 245 16.25 -8.84 5.93
N VAL A 246 15.42 -8.75 4.88
CA VAL A 246 15.12 -7.48 4.18
C VAL A 246 14.20 -6.59 5.03
N ALA A 247 13.10 -7.16 5.52
CA ALA A 247 12.13 -6.43 6.32
C ALA A 247 11.66 -7.27 7.51
N ARG A 248 11.32 -6.57 8.60
CA ARG A 248 10.62 -7.14 9.76
C ARG A 248 9.19 -6.63 9.78
N VAL A 249 8.25 -7.56 9.89
CA VAL A 249 6.81 -7.28 9.97
C VAL A 249 6.32 -7.64 11.35
N THR A 250 5.73 -6.68 12.04
CA THR A 250 5.05 -6.88 13.32
C THR A 250 3.56 -6.70 13.12
N ILE A 251 2.78 -7.73 13.44
CA ILE A 251 1.32 -7.69 13.33
C ILE A 251 0.73 -7.88 14.71
N ARG A 252 -0.11 -6.93 15.14
CA ARG A 252 -0.79 -6.98 16.44
C ARG A 252 -2.29 -6.81 16.26
N ARG A 253 -3.06 -7.75 16.79
CA ARG A 253 -4.53 -7.65 16.80
C ARG A 253 -4.97 -6.58 17.81
N ILE A 254 -5.92 -5.73 17.46
CA ILE A 254 -6.38 -4.62 18.33
C ILE A 254 -7.80 -4.77 18.87
N ASP A 255 -8.68 -5.53 18.21
CA ASP A 255 -10.04 -5.86 18.67
C ASP A 255 -10.54 -7.22 18.12
#